data_AF-A0AA48HY94-F1
#
_entry.id   AF-A0AA48HY94-F1
#
_cell.length_a   1.000
_cell.length_b   1.000
_cell.length_c   1.000
_cell.angle_alpha   90.00
_cell.angle_beta   90.00
_cell.angle_gamma   90.00
#
_symmetry.space_group_name_H-M   'P 1'
#
loop_
_entity.id
_entity.type
_entity.pdbx_description
1 polymer ?
#
loop_
_entity_poly.entity_id
_entity_poly.type
_entity_poly.pdbx_seq_one_letter_code
_entity_poly.pdbx_strand_id
1 'polypeptide(L)'
;MKKEFVQFRCSVYEKKLLKIKARKSGLSLSEYCRRAAFEDRIVERMTDEQIEAYKLLVKYQRNFKLITNMFRKRNPKLAEETAQLAKEIRQHLLNFKK
;
A
#
# COMPACT_ATOMS: atom_id res chain seq x y z
N MET A 1 20.53 -19.43 9.98
CA MET A 1 21.09 -18.15 10.46
C MET A 1 22.27 -17.79 9.56
N LYS A 2 22.34 -16.55 9.04
CA LYS A 2 23.47 -16.11 8.20
C LYS A 2 24.67 -15.81 9.12
N LYS A 3 25.85 -16.37 8.83
CA LYS A 3 27.03 -16.34 9.72
C LYS A 3 28.18 -15.44 9.22
N GLU A 4 28.24 -15.19 7.91
CA GLU A 4 29.29 -14.37 7.29
C GLU A 4 28.94 -12.88 7.31
N PHE A 5 29.98 -12.02 7.41
CA PHE A 5 29.86 -10.57 7.46
C PHE A 5 30.42 -9.90 6.20
N VAL A 6 29.71 -8.87 5.73
CA VAL A 6 30.16 -7.99 4.65
C VAL A 6 30.18 -6.56 5.17
N GLN A 7 31.29 -5.85 4.97
CA GLN A 7 31.47 -4.46 5.38
C GLN A 7 31.91 -3.63 4.17
N PHE A 8 31.36 -2.44 4.02
CA PHE A 8 31.75 -1.49 2.97
C PHE A 8 31.85 -0.09 3.55
N ARG A 9 32.76 0.71 2.98
CA ARG A 9 32.93 2.11 3.36
C ARG A 9 31.79 2.94 2.78
N CYS A 10 31.29 3.88 3.58
CA CYS A 10 30.31 4.87 3.15
C CYS A 10 30.46 6.12 4.01
N SER A 11 30.06 7.25 3.46
CA SER A 11 29.92 8.52 4.17
C SER A 11 28.81 8.44 5.22
N VAL A 12 28.82 9.39 6.16
CA VAL A 12 27.78 9.53 7.18
C VAL A 12 26.39 9.74 6.55
N TYR A 13 26.33 10.47 5.43
CA TYR A 13 25.09 10.73 4.70
C TYR A 13 24.55 9.46 4.04
N GLU A 14 25.38 8.72 3.31
CA GLU A 14 24.98 7.46 2.67
C GLU A 14 24.48 6.45 3.70
N LYS A 15 25.15 6.34 4.85
CA LYS A 15 24.70 5.47 5.95
C LYS A 15 23.32 5.86 6.47
N LYS A 16 23.03 7.16 6.60
CA LYS A 16 21.69 7.64 6.98
C LYS A 16 20.66 7.32 5.90
N LEU A 17 20.99 7.56 4.63
CA LEU A 17 20.09 7.31 3.51
C LEU A 17 19.72 5.83 3.39
N LEU A 18 20.69 4.92 3.52
CA LEU A 18 20.44 3.47 3.51
C LEU A 18 19.50 3.05 4.65
N LYS A 19 19.65 3.63 5.86
CA LYS A 19 18.73 3.38 6.97
C LYS A 19 17.30 3.84 6.67
N ILE A 20 17.14 5.00 6.02
CA ILE A 20 15.83 5.52 5.64
C ILE A 20 15.18 4.60 4.59
N LYS A 21 15.91 4.24 3.54
CA LYS A 21 15.38 3.34 2.48
C LYS A 21 15.03 1.95 3.02
N ALA A 22 15.86 1.38 3.90
CA ALA A 22 15.57 0.13 4.58
C ALA A 22 14.29 0.22 5.42
N ARG A 23 14.13 1.29 6.19
CA ARG A 23 12.93 1.53 7.02
C ARG A 23 11.66 1.67 6.17
N LYS A 24 11.72 2.44 5.08
CA LYS A 24 10.60 2.60 4.13
C LYS A 24 10.17 1.27 3.52
N SER A 25 11.13 0.36 3.29
CA SER A 25 10.86 -0.99 2.79
C SER A 25 10.46 -1.98 3.91
N GLY A 26 10.55 -1.55 5.17
CA GLY A 26 10.35 -2.39 6.34
C GLY A 26 11.32 -3.56 6.47
N LEU A 27 12.54 -3.38 5.96
CA LEU A 27 13.63 -4.34 6.01
C LEU A 27 14.68 -3.88 7.02
N SER A 28 15.43 -4.84 7.58
CA SER A 28 16.68 -4.49 8.27
C SER A 28 17.68 -3.91 7.27
N LEU A 29 18.64 -3.10 7.74
CA LEU A 29 19.68 -2.52 6.88
C LEU A 29 20.45 -3.60 6.10
N SER A 30 20.82 -4.70 6.77
CA SER A 30 21.57 -5.80 6.14
C SER A 30 20.75 -6.56 5.10
N GLU A 31 19.44 -6.67 5.32
CA GLU A 31 18.53 -7.26 4.34
C GLU A 31 18.29 -6.35 3.16
N TYR A 32 18.06 -5.06 3.38
CA TYR A 32 17.92 -4.07 2.33
C TYR A 32 19.14 -4.05 1.40
N CYS A 33 20.35 -3.92 1.97
CA CYS A 33 21.58 -3.88 1.16
C CYS A 33 21.80 -5.19 0.39
N ARG A 34 21.50 -6.34 0.99
CA ARG A 34 21.63 -7.63 0.34
C ARG A 34 20.65 -7.80 -0.82
N ARG A 35 19.37 -7.50 -0.60
CA ARG A 35 18.34 -7.52 -1.65
C ARG A 35 18.69 -6.57 -2.80
N ALA A 36 19.15 -5.36 -2.46
CA ALA A 36 19.59 -4.39 -3.46
C ALA A 36 20.79 -4.90 -4.27
N ALA A 37 21.75 -5.57 -3.64
CA ALA A 37 22.92 -6.13 -4.32
C ALA A 37 22.59 -7.33 -5.22
N PHE A 38 21.52 -8.07 -4.93
CA PHE A 38 21.02 -9.18 -5.75
C PHE A 38 19.92 -8.77 -6.73
N GLU A 39 19.67 -7.46 -6.89
CA GLU A 39 18.59 -6.93 -7.74
C GLU A 39 17.19 -7.46 -7.40
N ASP A 40 17.00 -7.90 -6.15
CA ASP A 40 15.69 -8.32 -5.66
C ASP A 40 14.72 -7.14 -5.67
N ARG A 41 13.46 -7.41 -6.00
CA ARG A 41 12.41 -6.39 -5.94
C ARG A 41 12.19 -5.91 -4.51
N ILE A 42 12.53 -4.65 -4.25
CA ILE A 42 12.25 -3.97 -2.98
C ILE A 42 11.01 -3.09 -3.15
N VAL A 43 9.95 -3.41 -2.40
CA VAL A 43 8.70 -2.66 -2.40
C VAL A 43 8.67 -1.78 -1.15
N GLU A 44 8.49 -0.47 -1.33
CA GLU A 44 8.24 0.43 -0.20
C GLU A 44 6.88 0.10 0.43
N ARG A 45 6.85 0.09 1.76
CA ARG A 45 5.61 -0.06 2.51
C ARG A 45 4.76 1.19 2.33
N MET A 46 3.45 0.99 2.42
CA MET A 46 2.52 2.12 2.52
C MET A 46 2.86 2.98 3.73
N THR A 47 2.82 4.30 3.56
CA THR A 47 2.89 5.25 4.67
C THR A 47 1.62 5.16 5.51
N ASP A 48 1.68 5.64 6.76
CA ASP A 48 0.50 5.67 7.64
C ASP A 48 -0.66 6.46 7.00
N GLU A 49 -0.34 7.58 6.32
CA GLU A 49 -1.30 8.39 5.56
C GLU A 49 -1.98 7.59 4.44
N GLN A 50 -1.19 6.79 3.69
CA GLN A 50 -1.74 5.91 2.66
C GLN A 50 -2.63 4.85 3.27
N ILE A 51 -2.21 4.22 4.39
CA ILE A 51 -3.02 3.23 5.10
C ILE A 51 -4.36 3.83 5.54
N GLU A 52 -4.37 5.04 6.10
CA GLU A 52 -5.61 5.72 6.50
C GLU A 52 -6.51 6.04 5.30
N ALA A 53 -5.94 6.52 4.19
CA ALA A 53 -6.69 6.73 2.96
C ALA A 53 -7.36 5.42 2.46
N TYR A 54 -6.64 4.29 2.53
CA TYR A 54 -7.19 2.98 2.15
C TYR A 54 -8.31 2.51 3.10
N LYS A 55 -8.18 2.74 4.41
CA LYS A 55 -9.26 2.47 5.37
C LYS A 55 -10.51 3.30 5.04
N LEU A 56 -10.33 4.56 4.66
CA LEU A 56 -11.42 5.43 4.25
C LEU A 56 -12.11 4.92 2.97
N LEU A 57 -11.34 4.48 1.97
CA LEU A 57 -11.89 3.87 0.75
C LEU A 57 -12.76 2.65 1.05
N VAL A 58 -12.33 1.78 1.96
CA VAL A 58 -13.14 0.62 2.41
C VAL A 58 -14.46 1.09 3.04
N LYS A 59 -14.42 2.13 3.89
CA LYS A 59 -15.61 2.72 4.50
C LYS A 59 -16.56 3.31 3.43
N TYR A 60 -16.02 4.05 2.47
CA TYR A 60 -16.80 4.66 1.40
C TYR A 60 -17.45 3.63 0.49
N GLN A 61 -16.73 2.56 0.15
CA GLN A 61 -17.29 1.45 -0.62
C GLN A 61 -18.54 0.86 0.05
N ARG A 62 -18.51 0.68 1.38
CA ARG A 62 -19.68 0.25 2.15
C ARG A 62 -20.78 1.30 2.14
N ASN A 63 -20.44 2.57 2.35
CA ASN A 63 -21.42 3.65 2.37
C ASN A 63 -22.16 3.78 1.03
N PHE A 64 -21.46 3.72 -0.09
CA PHE A 64 -22.08 3.76 -1.42
C PHE A 64 -23.01 2.57 -1.65
N LYS A 65 -22.66 1.36 -1.19
CA LYS A 65 -23.60 0.21 -1.21
C LYS A 65 -24.86 0.45 -0.40
N LEU A 66 -24.76 1.10 0.76
CA LEU A 66 -25.93 1.45 1.56
C LEU A 66 -26.82 2.47 0.84
N ILE A 67 -26.22 3.48 0.21
CA ILE A 67 -26.93 4.47 -0.61
C ILE A 67 -27.63 3.78 -1.80
N THR A 68 -26.95 2.90 -2.53
CA THR A 68 -27.55 2.09 -3.60
C THR A 68 -28.78 1.34 -3.11
N ASN A 69 -28.68 0.68 -1.96
CA ASN A 69 -29.80 -0.08 -1.39
C ASN A 69 -30.98 0.84 -1.01
N MET A 70 -30.69 2.00 -0.42
CA MET A 70 -31.70 2.97 0.01
C MET A 70 -32.48 3.55 -1.18
N PHE A 71 -31.80 3.84 -2.29
CA PHE A 71 -32.43 4.46 -3.46
C PHE A 71 -32.89 3.48 -4.54
N ARG A 72 -32.65 2.16 -4.39
CA ARG A 72 -32.96 1.13 -5.41
C ARG A 72 -34.36 1.24 -6.01
N LYS A 73 -35.39 1.53 -5.21
CA LYS A 73 -36.78 1.69 -5.67
C LYS A 73 -37.21 3.15 -5.90
N ARG A 74 -36.52 4.11 -5.27
CA ARG A 74 -36.91 5.53 -5.25
C ARG A 74 -36.27 6.34 -6.37
N ASN A 75 -35.01 6.05 -6.67
CA ASN A 75 -34.26 6.68 -7.76
C ASN A 75 -33.29 5.65 -8.36
N PRO A 76 -33.74 4.90 -9.38
CA PRO A 76 -32.94 3.85 -10.02
C PRO A 76 -31.62 4.37 -10.62
N LYS A 77 -31.62 5.58 -11.20
CA LYS A 77 -30.43 6.19 -11.79
C LYS A 77 -29.33 6.45 -10.73
N LEU A 78 -29.71 7.07 -9.61
CA LEU A 78 -28.78 7.29 -8.50
C LEU A 78 -28.28 5.96 -7.91
N ALA A 79 -29.15 4.95 -7.82
CA ALA A 79 -28.76 3.63 -7.34
C ALA A 79 -27.72 2.98 -8.28
N GLU A 80 -27.87 3.11 -9.59
CA GLU A 80 -26.92 2.62 -10.59
C GLU A 80 -25.57 3.35 -10.49
N GLU A 81 -25.56 4.68 -10.45
CA GLU A 81 -24.33 5.48 -10.34
C GLU A 81 -23.55 5.14 -9.05
N THR A 82 -24.25 5.05 -7.92
CA THR A 82 -23.61 4.67 -6.64
C THR A 82 -23.15 3.22 -6.59
N ALA A 83 -23.87 2.30 -7.26
CA ALA A 83 -23.45 0.90 -7.39
C ALA A 83 -22.17 0.78 -8.22
N GLN A 84 -22.09 1.54 -9.32
CA GLN A 84 -20.93 1.58 -10.20
C GLN A 84 -19.72 2.13 -9.46
N LEU A 85 -19.86 3.24 -8.73
CA LEU A 85 -18.77 3.79 -7.91
C LEU A 85 -18.30 2.80 -6.83
N ALA A 86 -19.21 2.12 -6.14
CA ALA A 86 -18.86 1.10 -5.16
C ALA A 86 -18.10 -0.10 -5.79
N LYS A 87 -18.39 -0.41 -7.06
CA LYS A 87 -17.71 -1.47 -7.83
C LYS A 87 -16.29 -1.03 -8.21
N GLU A 88 -16.12 0.20 -8.68
CA GLU A 88 -14.81 0.77 -9.03
C GLU A 88 -13.88 0.83 -7.82
N ILE A 89 -14.36 1.33 -6.68
CA ILE A 89 -13.58 1.34 -5.43
C ILE A 89 -13.17 -0.09 -5.04
N ARG A 90 -14.11 -1.05 -5.15
CA ARG A 90 -13.81 -2.46 -4.85
C ARG A 90 -12.74 -3.03 -5.79
N GLN A 91 -12.79 -2.73 -7.08
CA GLN A 91 -11.79 -3.18 -8.03
C GLN A 91 -10.41 -2.59 -7.72
N HIS A 92 -10.35 -1.29 -7.39
CA HIS A 92 -9.09 -0.66 -6.98
C HIS A 92 -8.50 -1.32 -5.72
N LEU A 93 -9.32 -1.60 -4.71
CA LEU A 93 -8.89 -2.28 -3.48
C LEU A 93 -8.39 -3.72 -3.73
N LEU A 94 -8.88 -4.40 -4.77
CA LEU A 94 -8.44 -5.77 -5.11
C LEU A 94 -7.06 -5.81 -5.79
N ASN A 95 -6.58 -4.70 -6.35
CA ASN A 95 -5.26 -4.65 -7.00
C ASN A 95 -4.10 -4.91 -6.02
N PHE A 96 -4.34 -4.85 -4.71
CA PHE A 96 -3.36 -5.14 -3.65
C PHE A 96 -3.23 -6.63 -3.31
N LYS A 97 -4.02 -7.53 -3.93
CA LYS A 97 -3.97 -8.98 -3.66
C LYS A 97 -3.02 -9.78 -4.57
N LYS A 98 -2.24 -9.13 -5.42
CA LYS A 98 -1.28 -9.79 -6.33
C LYS A 98 0.13 -9.79 -5.78
#